data_AF-A0A3C1FDT1-F1
#
_entry.id   AF-A0A3C1FDT1-F1
#
_cell.length_a   1.000
_cell.length_b   1.000
_cell.length_c   1.000
_cell.angle_alpha   90.00
_cell.angle_beta   90.00
_cell.angle_gamma   90.00
#
_symmetry.space_group_name_H-M   'P 1'
#
loop_
_entity.id
_entity.type
_entity.pdbx_description
1 polymer ?
#
loop_
_entity_poly.entity_id
_entity_poly.type
_entity_poly.pdbx_seq_one_letter_code
_entity_poly.pdbx_strand_id
1 'polypeptide(L)'
;MYRYNQPPDELRLPASLGLDVGPEADLVIAAWRQVILGFTDPADFVEDVKEQFSLPDAILTAAFETVLAARAEQQAGYGEDAKTSLNAAFEALNEAGILALEGFSCCTDCGNRDIRDYLGTDSGYRGYVYYHAGDAEHLVDHGHVEISYGAALDQLIDRDEYEKLLPEGKQWWYEQVSVEFMRDQVLPILQAHGITVEWNREFDSRPLLTNVDYYVEV
;
A
#
# COMPACT_ATOMS: atom_id res chain seq x y z
N MET A 1 -14.27 -12.64 -3.34
CA MET A 1 -13.69 -11.41 -2.79
C MET A 1 -12.23 -11.40 -3.19
N TYR A 2 -11.98 -11.15 -4.48
CA TYR A 2 -10.68 -11.03 -5.16
C TYR A 2 -10.92 -10.44 -6.56
N ARG A 3 -11.87 -9.50 -6.68
CA ARG A 3 -12.44 -9.12 -7.99
C ARG A 3 -11.37 -8.62 -8.96
N TYR A 4 -10.36 -7.93 -8.44
CA TYR A 4 -9.39 -7.24 -9.27
C TYR A 4 -8.06 -7.98 -9.48
N ASN A 5 -7.69 -8.98 -8.67
CA ASN A 5 -6.32 -9.51 -8.65
C ASN A 5 -6.19 -10.96 -9.12
N GLN A 6 -7.27 -11.60 -9.57
CA GLN A 6 -7.19 -12.95 -10.14
C GLN A 6 -6.51 -12.89 -11.52
N PRO A 7 -5.54 -13.77 -11.81
CA PRO A 7 -4.98 -13.87 -13.15
C PRO A 7 -6.05 -14.33 -14.16
N PRO A 8 -5.96 -13.93 -15.43
CA PRO A 8 -6.78 -14.50 -16.49
C PRO A 8 -6.58 -16.03 -16.58
N ASP A 9 -7.66 -16.79 -16.75
CA ASP A 9 -7.63 -18.27 -16.78
C ASP A 9 -6.69 -18.86 -17.84
N GLU A 10 -6.46 -18.12 -18.94
CA GLU A 10 -5.66 -18.56 -20.10
C GLU A 10 -4.30 -17.86 -20.19
N LEU A 11 -3.82 -17.21 -19.14
CA LEU A 11 -2.50 -16.56 -19.17
C LEU A 11 -1.40 -17.61 -19.42
N ARG A 12 -0.65 -17.39 -20.50
CA ARG A 12 0.43 -18.25 -20.99
C ARG A 12 1.57 -17.39 -21.49
N LEU A 13 2.80 -17.87 -21.27
CA LEU A 13 3.99 -17.22 -21.80
C LEU A 13 4.17 -17.57 -23.29
N PRO A 14 4.91 -16.74 -24.07
CA PRO A 14 5.14 -17.04 -25.47
C PRO A 14 5.87 -18.38 -25.63
N ALA A 15 5.35 -19.26 -26.49
CA ALA A 15 5.95 -20.58 -26.74
C ALA A 15 7.42 -20.50 -27.21
N SER A 16 7.85 -19.36 -27.76
CA SER A 16 9.24 -19.08 -28.14
C SER A 16 10.21 -19.07 -26.97
N LEU A 17 9.74 -18.91 -25.73
CA LEU A 17 10.59 -18.99 -24.53
C LEU A 17 11.02 -20.42 -24.21
N GLY A 18 10.36 -21.43 -24.79
CA GLY A 18 10.79 -22.83 -24.68
C GLY A 18 10.73 -23.41 -23.26
N LEU A 19 9.83 -22.89 -22.41
CA LEU A 19 9.65 -23.36 -21.04
C LEU A 19 8.72 -24.58 -20.99
N ASP A 20 9.04 -25.51 -20.09
CA ASP A 20 8.11 -26.58 -19.72
C ASP A 20 6.93 -26.01 -18.89
N VAL A 21 5.80 -26.70 -18.90
CA VAL A 21 4.54 -26.23 -18.25
C VAL A 21 4.70 -25.90 -16.76
N GLY A 22 5.50 -26.67 -16.02
CA GLY A 22 5.76 -26.41 -14.60
C GLY A 22 6.52 -25.09 -14.36
N PRO A 23 7.76 -24.97 -14.88
CA PRO A 23 8.52 -23.73 -14.83
C PRO A 23 7.79 -22.50 -15.38
N GLU A 24 6.99 -22.66 -16.44
CA GLU A 24 6.14 -21.59 -16.97
C GLU A 24 5.12 -21.11 -15.91
N ALA A 25 4.38 -22.04 -15.31
CA ALA A 25 3.37 -21.71 -14.30
C ALA A 25 3.96 -21.01 -13.08
N ASP A 26 5.09 -21.50 -12.57
CA ASP A 26 5.78 -20.89 -11.42
C ASP A 26 6.25 -19.46 -11.75
N LEU A 27 6.76 -19.24 -12.97
CA LEU A 27 7.22 -17.93 -13.40
C LEU A 27 6.05 -16.95 -13.62
N VAL A 28 4.93 -17.42 -14.16
CA VAL A 28 3.70 -16.64 -14.27
C VAL A 28 3.19 -16.25 -12.89
N ILE A 29 3.18 -17.17 -11.91
CA ILE A 29 2.75 -16.87 -10.54
C ILE A 29 3.65 -15.81 -9.90
N ALA A 30 4.97 -15.94 -10.05
CA ALA A 30 5.93 -14.97 -9.51
C ALA A 30 5.75 -13.58 -10.13
N ALA A 31 5.67 -13.50 -11.47
CA ALA A 31 5.45 -12.23 -12.17
C ALA A 31 4.06 -11.65 -11.85
N TRP A 32 3.02 -12.48 -11.80
CA TRP A 32 1.65 -12.03 -11.47
C TRP A 32 1.60 -11.39 -10.09
N ARG A 33 2.28 -11.99 -9.10
CA ARG A 33 2.37 -11.43 -7.75
C ARG A 33 2.98 -10.02 -7.76
N GLN A 34 4.07 -9.81 -8.48
CA GLN A 34 4.72 -8.50 -8.54
C GLN A 34 3.84 -7.45 -9.25
N VAL A 35 3.22 -7.79 -10.39
CA VAL A 35 2.38 -6.81 -11.11
C VAL A 35 1.11 -6.46 -10.32
N ILE A 36 0.49 -7.39 -9.60
CA ILE A 36 -0.69 -7.04 -8.78
C ILE A 36 -0.32 -6.16 -7.59
N LEU A 37 0.95 -6.12 -7.18
CA LEU A 37 1.50 -5.24 -6.13
C LEU A 37 1.99 -3.89 -6.67
N GLY A 38 1.89 -3.66 -7.98
CA GLY A 38 2.24 -2.39 -8.61
C GLY A 38 3.69 -2.31 -9.12
N PHE A 39 4.46 -3.40 -9.07
CA PHE A 39 5.80 -3.43 -9.64
C PHE A 39 5.73 -3.59 -11.17
N THR A 40 6.40 -2.70 -11.88
CA THR A 40 6.35 -2.63 -13.35
C THR A 40 7.71 -2.63 -14.04
N ASP A 41 8.82 -2.61 -13.28
CA ASP A 41 10.17 -2.65 -13.83
C ASP A 41 10.64 -4.12 -14.02
N PRO A 42 10.88 -4.57 -15.27
CA PRO A 42 11.39 -5.91 -15.51
C PRO A 42 12.78 -6.16 -14.91
N ALA A 43 13.61 -5.13 -14.74
CA ALA A 43 14.95 -5.27 -14.18
C ALA A 43 14.89 -5.65 -12.68
N ASP A 44 13.98 -5.02 -11.93
CA ASP A 44 13.74 -5.35 -10.52
C ASP A 44 13.25 -6.80 -10.39
N PHE A 45 12.28 -7.20 -11.22
CA PHE A 45 11.81 -8.59 -11.27
C PHE A 45 12.95 -9.60 -11.53
N VAL A 46 13.81 -9.33 -12.51
CA VAL A 46 14.94 -10.21 -12.83
C VAL A 46 15.87 -10.35 -11.63
N GLU A 47 16.23 -9.25 -10.98
CA GLU A 47 17.10 -9.27 -9.80
C GLU A 47 16.50 -10.09 -8.66
N ASP A 48 15.19 -10.00 -8.45
CA ASP A 48 14.48 -10.72 -7.40
C ASP A 48 14.44 -12.24 -7.63
N VAL A 49 14.31 -12.69 -8.88
CA VAL A 49 13.98 -14.09 -9.19
C VAL A 49 15.10 -14.88 -9.88
N LYS A 50 16.18 -14.23 -10.33
CA LYS A 50 17.25 -14.89 -11.10
C LYS A 50 17.88 -16.09 -10.40
N GLU A 51 18.08 -16.03 -9.08
CA GLU A 51 18.64 -17.14 -8.31
C GLU A 51 17.65 -18.31 -8.19
N GLN A 52 16.36 -17.99 -7.97
CA GLN A 52 15.29 -18.98 -7.82
C GLN A 52 15.07 -19.78 -9.10
N PHE A 53 14.98 -19.11 -10.25
CA PHE A 53 14.65 -19.77 -11.52
C PHE A 53 15.88 -20.25 -12.28
N SER A 54 17.06 -19.65 -12.08
CA SER A 54 18.28 -19.98 -12.80
C SER A 54 18.10 -19.99 -14.33
N LEU A 55 17.24 -19.09 -14.83
CA LEU A 55 16.95 -18.87 -16.25
C LEU A 55 17.75 -17.66 -16.78
N PRO A 56 18.02 -17.59 -18.09
CA PRO A 56 18.57 -16.38 -18.71
C PRO A 56 17.71 -15.14 -18.43
N ASP A 57 18.34 -14.01 -18.09
CA ASP A 57 17.66 -12.74 -17.82
C ASP A 57 16.67 -12.35 -18.93
N ALA A 58 17.03 -12.57 -20.19
CA ALA A 58 16.15 -12.29 -21.34
C ALA A 58 14.84 -13.09 -21.31
N ILE A 59 14.83 -14.31 -20.75
CA ILE A 59 13.60 -15.11 -20.58
C ILE A 59 12.77 -14.54 -19.43
N LEU A 60 13.40 -14.17 -18.32
CA LEU A 60 12.73 -13.58 -17.16
C LEU A 60 12.09 -12.23 -17.51
N THR A 61 12.81 -11.35 -18.21
CA THR A 61 12.29 -10.08 -18.74
C THR A 61 11.10 -10.30 -19.66
N ALA A 62 11.22 -11.18 -20.67
CA ALA A 62 10.13 -11.43 -21.62
C ALA A 62 8.88 -12.05 -20.96
N ALA A 63 9.08 -12.88 -19.93
CA ALA A 63 7.99 -13.44 -19.15
C ALA A 63 7.26 -12.36 -18.36
N PHE A 64 7.99 -11.51 -17.66
CA PHE A 64 7.43 -10.40 -16.89
C PHE A 64 6.68 -9.41 -17.78
N GLU A 65 7.27 -9.00 -18.89
CA GLU A 65 6.62 -8.10 -19.87
C GLU A 65 5.31 -8.70 -20.41
N THR A 66 5.27 -10.01 -20.65
CA THR A 66 4.04 -10.70 -21.08
C THR A 66 2.96 -10.62 -20.00
N VAL A 67 3.33 -10.85 -18.75
CA VAL A 67 2.41 -10.80 -17.62
C VAL A 67 1.93 -9.36 -17.34
N LEU A 68 2.82 -8.37 -17.43
CA LEU A 68 2.48 -6.96 -17.30
C LEU A 68 1.51 -6.52 -18.39
N ALA A 69 1.74 -6.91 -19.65
CA ALA A 69 0.82 -6.62 -20.74
C ALA A 69 -0.57 -7.24 -20.51
N ALA A 70 -0.62 -8.48 -20.04
CA ALA A 70 -1.88 -9.15 -19.71
C ALA A 70 -2.62 -8.45 -18.55
N ARG A 71 -1.87 -7.95 -17.55
CA ARG A 71 -2.42 -7.17 -16.45
C ARG A 71 -3.00 -5.84 -16.93
N ALA A 72 -2.29 -5.11 -17.78
CA ALA A 72 -2.77 -3.85 -18.37
C ALA A 72 -4.04 -4.07 -19.22
N GLU A 73 -4.09 -5.12 -20.04
CA GLU A 73 -5.30 -5.49 -20.80
C GLU A 73 -6.46 -5.84 -19.88
N GLN A 74 -6.20 -6.58 -18.80
CA GLN A 74 -7.21 -6.90 -17.80
C GLN A 74 -7.78 -5.62 -17.14
N GLN A 75 -6.93 -4.67 -16.75
CA GLN A 75 -7.33 -3.43 -16.08
C GLN A 75 -8.11 -2.49 -16.99
N ALA A 76 -7.78 -2.43 -18.28
CA ALA A 76 -8.55 -1.68 -19.27
C ALA A 76 -10.03 -2.13 -19.32
N GLY A 77 -10.32 -3.38 -18.92
CA GLY A 77 -11.68 -3.92 -18.82
C GLY A 77 -12.46 -3.51 -17.57
N TYR A 78 -11.83 -2.89 -16.56
CA TYR A 78 -12.48 -2.55 -15.28
C TYR A 78 -13.24 -1.22 -15.31
N GLY A 79 -12.91 -0.33 -16.25
CA GLY A 79 -13.46 1.02 -16.37
C GLY A 79 -12.66 2.07 -15.60
N GLU A 80 -12.81 3.34 -16.00
CA GLU A 80 -11.99 4.46 -15.50
C GLU A 80 -12.14 4.74 -14.00
N ASP A 81 -13.27 4.35 -13.39
CA ASP A 81 -13.55 4.54 -11.95
C ASP A 81 -13.28 3.28 -11.11
N ALA A 82 -12.53 2.32 -11.63
CA ALA A 82 -12.24 1.07 -10.94
C ALA A 82 -11.41 1.31 -9.67
N LYS A 83 -12.01 1.07 -8.51
CA LYS A 83 -11.34 1.16 -7.21
C LYS A 83 -11.94 0.22 -6.18
N THR A 84 -11.16 -0.09 -5.15
CA THR A 84 -11.64 -0.82 -3.97
C THR A 84 -12.22 0.13 -2.93
N SER A 85 -12.86 -0.41 -1.89
CA SER A 85 -13.26 0.37 -0.72
C SER A 85 -12.06 1.04 -0.05
N LEU A 86 -10.90 0.37 -0.05
CA LEU A 86 -9.67 0.88 0.54
C LEU A 86 -9.14 2.09 -0.25
N ASN A 87 -9.00 1.98 -1.57
CA ASN A 87 -8.60 3.12 -2.41
C ASN A 87 -9.54 4.31 -2.21
N ALA A 88 -10.86 4.07 -2.26
CA ALA A 88 -11.86 5.13 -2.09
C ALA A 88 -11.78 5.80 -0.71
N ALA A 89 -11.46 5.04 0.35
CA ALA A 89 -11.29 5.58 1.68
C ALA A 89 -10.02 6.42 1.81
N PHE A 90 -8.91 5.98 1.18
CA PHE A 90 -7.65 6.73 1.16
C PHE A 90 -7.77 8.02 0.33
N GLU A 91 -8.48 7.99 -0.79
CA GLU A 91 -8.86 9.20 -1.54
C GLU A 91 -9.66 10.17 -0.66
N ALA A 92 -10.70 9.68 0.04
CA ALA A 92 -11.52 10.53 0.91
C ALA A 92 -10.74 11.12 2.11
N LEU A 93 -9.76 10.38 2.64
CA LEU A 93 -8.85 10.90 3.66
C LEU A 93 -8.00 12.06 3.11
N ASN A 94 -7.43 11.90 1.91
CA ASN A 94 -6.67 12.95 1.24
C ASN A 94 -7.53 14.20 0.98
N GLU A 95 -8.76 14.03 0.47
CA GLU A 95 -9.72 15.12 0.28
C GLU A 95 -10.08 15.84 1.59
N ALA A 96 -10.09 15.11 2.71
CA ALA A 96 -10.32 15.68 4.03
C ALA A 96 -9.09 16.41 4.62
N GLY A 97 -7.94 16.44 3.94
CA GLY A 97 -6.70 17.03 4.43
C GLY A 97 -5.94 16.14 5.41
N ILE A 98 -6.03 14.82 5.21
CA ILE A 98 -5.24 13.79 5.91
C ILE A 98 -4.37 13.11 4.86
N LEU A 99 -3.05 13.14 5.03
CA LEU A 99 -2.14 12.50 4.08
C LEU A 99 -2.31 10.98 4.15
N ALA A 100 -2.93 10.39 3.14
CA ALA A 100 -3.18 8.96 3.09
C ALA A 100 -2.38 8.32 1.94
N LEU A 101 -1.43 7.44 2.27
CA LEU A 101 -0.53 6.82 1.30
C LEU A 101 -0.66 5.30 1.30
N GLU A 102 -0.89 4.74 0.11
CA GLU A 102 -1.06 3.30 -0.13
C GLU A 102 0.27 2.67 -0.58
N GLY A 103 0.64 1.50 -0.03
CA GLY A 103 1.88 0.80 -0.41
C GLY A 103 3.16 1.62 -0.20
N PHE A 104 3.16 2.48 0.81
CA PHE A 104 4.17 3.53 0.98
C PHE A 104 5.44 3.03 1.67
N SER A 105 6.59 3.25 1.02
CA SER A 105 7.89 2.79 1.50
C SER A 105 7.95 1.26 1.68
N CYS A 106 9.13 0.72 2.01
CA CYS A 106 9.30 -0.73 2.08
C CYS A 106 8.84 -1.35 3.41
N CYS A 107 8.92 -0.60 4.51
CA CYS A 107 8.56 -1.07 5.85
C CYS A 107 8.15 0.09 6.77
N THR A 108 7.63 -0.22 7.96
CA THR A 108 7.21 0.78 8.96
C THR A 108 8.30 1.79 9.31
N ASP A 109 9.54 1.36 9.54
CA ASP A 109 10.63 2.26 9.92
C ASP A 109 11.02 3.23 8.81
N CYS A 110 11.06 2.75 7.57
CA CYS A 110 11.29 3.61 6.41
C CYS A 110 10.11 4.56 6.21
N GLY A 111 8.87 4.08 6.29
CA GLY A 111 7.67 4.92 6.20
C GLY A 111 7.65 6.03 7.24
N ASN A 112 7.93 5.73 8.51
CA ASN A 112 7.98 6.72 9.60
C ASN A 112 9.07 7.79 9.41
N ARG A 113 10.16 7.45 8.72
CA ARG A 113 11.20 8.40 8.34
C ARG A 113 10.76 9.25 7.17
N ASP A 114 10.32 8.61 6.09
CA ASP A 114 10.06 9.21 4.79
C ASP A 114 8.77 10.07 4.82
N ILE A 115 7.77 9.72 5.63
CA ILE A 115 6.51 10.47 5.75
C ILE A 115 6.72 11.92 6.22
N ARG A 116 7.82 12.17 6.95
CA ARG A 116 8.15 13.50 7.47
C ARG A 116 8.44 14.50 6.35
N ASP A 117 8.91 14.04 5.21
CA ASP A 117 9.19 14.89 4.05
C ASP A 117 7.89 15.44 3.42
N TYR A 118 6.76 14.78 3.66
CA TYR A 118 5.44 15.19 3.17
C TYR A 118 4.67 16.08 4.16
N LEU A 119 5.04 16.06 5.44
CA LEU A 119 4.35 16.77 6.53
C LEU A 119 5.04 18.09 6.88
N GLY A 120 5.65 18.76 5.90
CA GLY A 120 6.24 20.07 6.09
C GLY A 120 5.23 21.11 6.58
N THR A 121 5.75 22.24 7.10
CA THR A 121 4.95 23.29 7.75
C THR A 121 3.89 23.92 6.85
N ASP A 122 4.09 23.85 5.53
CA ASP A 122 3.17 24.39 4.51
C ASP A 122 2.30 23.30 3.85
N SER A 123 2.36 22.04 4.34
CA SER A 123 1.66 20.92 3.72
C SER A 123 0.13 21.02 3.85
N GLY A 124 -0.35 21.65 4.94
CA GLY A 124 -1.78 21.74 5.25
C GLY A 124 -2.42 20.43 5.72
N TYR A 125 -1.66 19.34 5.81
CA TYR A 125 -2.15 18.05 6.32
C TYR A 125 -2.20 18.05 7.84
N ARG A 126 -3.31 17.60 8.42
CA ARG A 126 -3.49 17.53 9.88
C ARG A 126 -2.85 16.29 10.52
N GLY A 127 -2.43 15.36 9.69
CA GLY A 127 -1.85 14.09 10.09
C GLY A 127 -1.73 13.17 8.88
N TYR A 128 -1.36 11.93 9.14
CA TYR A 128 -1.13 10.94 8.11
C TYR A 128 -1.69 9.58 8.50
N VAL A 129 -1.92 8.77 7.46
CA VAL A 129 -2.23 7.35 7.52
C VAL A 129 -1.49 6.66 6.37
N TYR A 130 -0.86 5.52 6.61
CA TYR A 130 -0.29 4.73 5.52
C TYR A 130 -0.26 3.24 5.87
N TYR A 131 -0.16 2.40 4.85
CA TYR A 131 0.36 1.03 4.96
C TYR A 131 1.53 0.88 3.99
N HIS A 132 2.52 0.06 4.33
CA HIS A 132 3.73 -0.07 3.53
C HIS A 132 3.65 -1.22 2.51
N ALA A 133 4.64 -1.33 1.62
CA ALA A 133 4.67 -2.38 0.60
C ALA A 133 4.49 -3.80 1.18
N GLY A 134 5.21 -4.13 2.26
CA GLY A 134 5.01 -5.41 2.95
C GLY A 134 3.61 -5.63 3.55
N ASP A 135 2.88 -4.59 3.96
CA ASP A 135 1.49 -4.74 4.38
C ASP A 135 0.56 -4.96 3.18
N ALA A 136 0.89 -4.37 2.02
CA ALA A 136 0.16 -4.61 0.77
C ALA A 136 0.28 -6.07 0.34
N GLU A 137 1.47 -6.66 0.46
CA GLU A 137 1.67 -8.11 0.29
C GLU A 137 0.80 -8.92 1.24
N HIS A 138 0.83 -8.57 2.53
CA HIS A 138 0.00 -9.24 3.54
C HIS A 138 -1.50 -9.12 3.22
N LEU A 139 -1.94 -7.98 2.71
CA LEU A 139 -3.32 -7.74 2.29
C LEU A 139 -3.72 -8.63 1.12
N VAL A 140 -2.85 -8.76 0.11
CA VAL A 140 -3.09 -9.67 -1.04
C VAL A 140 -3.23 -11.11 -0.56
N ASP A 141 -2.41 -11.54 0.40
CA ASP A 141 -2.39 -12.92 0.88
C ASP A 141 -3.50 -13.26 1.87
N HIS A 142 -3.90 -12.30 2.72
CA HIS A 142 -4.73 -12.57 3.89
C HIS A 142 -6.03 -11.76 3.96
N GLY A 143 -6.22 -10.77 3.08
CA GLY A 143 -7.45 -9.97 3.02
C GLY A 143 -7.62 -8.96 4.17
N HIS A 144 -6.52 -8.61 4.83
CA HIS A 144 -6.49 -7.56 5.86
C HIS A 144 -5.14 -6.84 5.88
N VAL A 145 -5.14 -5.60 6.35
CA VAL A 145 -3.97 -4.71 6.35
C VAL A 145 -3.87 -3.94 7.66
N GLU A 146 -2.66 -3.74 8.16
CA GLU A 146 -2.42 -2.83 9.27
C GLU A 146 -2.00 -1.45 8.75
N ILE A 147 -2.45 -0.39 9.42
CA ILE A 147 -2.06 0.98 9.08
C ILE A 147 -1.22 1.62 10.19
N SER A 148 -0.28 2.45 9.77
CA SER A 148 0.42 3.40 10.62
C SER A 148 -0.26 4.76 10.53
N TYR A 149 -0.25 5.52 11.62
CA TYR A 149 -0.91 6.83 11.68
C TYR A 149 -0.16 7.78 12.61
N GLY A 150 -0.40 9.07 12.43
CA GLY A 150 0.14 10.09 13.33
C GLY A 150 -0.41 11.48 13.04
N ALA A 151 -0.39 12.33 14.06
CA ALA A 151 -0.84 13.71 13.97
C ALA A 151 0.29 14.66 13.50
N ALA A 152 -0.04 15.65 12.68
CA ALA A 152 0.86 16.75 12.36
C ALA A 152 0.71 17.83 13.45
N LEU A 153 1.50 17.74 14.52
CA LEU A 153 1.32 18.58 15.71
C LEU A 153 1.45 20.08 15.42
N ASP A 154 2.39 20.45 14.55
CA ASP A 154 2.60 21.83 14.12
C ASP A 154 1.39 22.43 13.39
N GLN A 155 0.49 21.59 12.88
CA GLN A 155 -0.76 21.99 12.22
C GLN A 155 -1.97 21.95 13.16
N LEU A 156 -1.85 21.27 14.31
CA LEU A 156 -2.94 21.04 15.25
C LEU A 156 -2.84 21.86 16.54
N ILE A 157 -1.64 22.34 16.89
CA ILE A 157 -1.43 23.28 18.00
C ILE A 157 -0.83 24.57 17.48
N ASP A 158 -1.10 25.64 18.22
CA ASP A 158 -0.29 26.84 18.16
C ASP A 158 1.22 26.52 18.32
N ARG A 159 2.02 27.00 17.38
CA ARG A 159 3.46 26.76 17.31
C ARG A 159 4.20 27.24 18.55
N ASP A 160 3.81 28.40 19.10
CA ASP A 160 4.47 28.97 20.28
C ASP A 160 4.14 28.17 21.54
N GLU A 161 3.00 27.49 21.59
CA GLU A 161 2.65 26.56 22.66
C GLU A 161 3.42 25.24 22.52
N TYR A 162 3.51 24.70 21.30
CA TYR A 162 4.27 23.47 21.02
C TYR A 162 5.76 23.62 21.34
N GLU A 163 6.39 24.74 20.97
CA GLU A 163 7.82 24.97 21.20
C GLU A 163 8.20 25.06 22.69
N LYS A 164 7.25 25.42 23.57
CA LYS A 164 7.44 25.51 25.03
C LYS A 164 7.41 24.15 25.74
N LEU A 165 6.96 23.09 25.09
CA LEU A 165 6.91 21.75 25.68
C LEU A 165 8.32 21.16 25.83
N LEU A 166 8.58 20.52 26.98
CA LEU A 166 9.76 19.68 27.17
C LEU A 166 9.74 18.48 26.21
N PRO A 167 10.89 17.89 25.84
CA PRO A 167 10.94 16.74 24.93
C PRO A 167 10.01 15.59 25.34
N GLU A 168 10.00 15.22 26.62
CA GLU A 168 9.13 14.16 27.17
C GLU A 168 7.65 14.57 27.10
N GLY A 169 7.36 15.86 27.31
CA GLY A 169 6.04 16.43 27.13
C GLY A 169 5.58 16.37 25.68
N LYS A 170 6.46 16.68 24.72
CA LYS A 170 6.16 16.61 23.28
C LYS A 170 5.83 15.19 22.85
N GLN A 171 6.58 14.20 23.33
CA GLN A 171 6.34 12.79 23.02
C GLN A 171 4.97 12.33 23.55
N TRP A 172 4.70 12.52 24.85
CA TRP A 172 3.42 12.13 25.43
C TRP A 172 2.23 12.82 24.72
N TRP A 173 2.39 14.10 24.40
CA TRP A 173 1.37 14.87 23.72
C TRP A 173 1.15 14.39 22.28
N TYR A 174 2.23 14.06 21.55
CA TYR A 174 2.16 13.46 20.23
C TYR A 174 1.35 12.18 20.21
N GLU A 175 1.61 11.28 21.17
CA GLU A 175 0.94 10.00 21.28
C GLU A 175 -0.56 10.20 21.52
N GLN A 176 -0.93 11.05 22.48
CA GLN A 176 -2.34 11.33 22.80
C GLN A 176 -3.08 11.96 21.60
N VAL A 177 -2.50 12.98 20.97
CA VAL A 177 -3.16 13.67 19.85
C VAL A 177 -3.23 12.79 18.61
N SER A 178 -2.25 11.92 18.38
CA SER A 178 -2.32 10.94 17.29
C SER A 178 -3.45 9.93 17.51
N VAL A 179 -3.63 9.44 18.75
CA VAL A 179 -4.73 8.53 19.10
C VAL A 179 -6.09 9.22 18.92
N GLU A 180 -6.23 10.47 19.35
CA GLU A 180 -7.46 11.26 19.16
C GLU A 180 -7.73 11.55 17.68
N PHE A 181 -6.70 11.92 16.92
CA PHE A 181 -6.76 12.13 15.48
C PHE A 181 -7.25 10.87 14.74
N MET A 182 -6.67 9.71 15.04
CA MET A 182 -7.08 8.43 14.45
C MET A 182 -8.54 8.10 14.79
N ARG A 183 -8.94 8.30 16.06
CA ARG A 183 -10.30 8.02 16.54
C ARG A 183 -11.36 8.93 15.91
N ASP A 184 -11.07 10.23 15.83
CA ASP A 184 -12.09 11.25 15.56
C ASP A 184 -12.12 11.71 14.11
N GLN A 185 -11.00 11.60 13.39
CA GLN A 185 -10.89 12.08 12.01
C GLN A 185 -10.72 10.93 10.99
N VAL A 186 -9.89 9.92 11.30
CA VAL A 186 -9.60 8.83 10.35
C VAL A 186 -10.67 7.74 10.38
N LEU A 187 -10.93 7.20 11.57
CA LEU A 187 -11.82 6.05 11.75
C LEU A 187 -13.24 6.26 11.19
N PRO A 188 -13.89 7.43 11.33
CA PRO A 188 -15.20 7.67 10.72
C PRO A 188 -15.20 7.57 9.19
N ILE A 189 -14.12 8.02 8.54
CA ILE A 189 -13.98 7.95 7.07
C ILE A 189 -13.82 6.50 6.63
N LEU A 190 -12.92 5.74 7.28
CA LEU A 190 -12.76 4.31 6.97
C LEU A 190 -14.08 3.54 7.10
N GLN A 191 -14.83 3.77 8.19
CA GLN A 191 -16.11 3.12 8.43
C GLN A 191 -17.20 3.54 7.43
N ALA A 192 -17.21 4.80 6.99
CA ALA A 192 -18.14 5.27 5.97
C ALA A 192 -17.96 4.55 4.62
N HIS A 193 -16.74 4.07 4.35
CA HIS A 193 -16.40 3.25 3.18
C HIS A 193 -16.56 1.74 3.41
N GLY A 194 -17.19 1.34 4.53
CA GLY A 194 -17.49 -0.06 4.84
C GLY A 194 -16.32 -0.86 5.41
N ILE A 195 -15.22 -0.20 5.77
CA ILE A 195 -14.03 -0.85 6.34
C ILE A 195 -14.26 -1.12 7.83
N THR A 196 -13.96 -2.34 8.26
CA THR A 196 -13.96 -2.69 9.69
C THR A 196 -12.59 -2.39 10.28
N VAL A 197 -12.56 -1.71 11.43
CA VAL A 197 -11.32 -1.32 12.10
C VAL A 197 -11.26 -1.99 13.48
N GLU A 198 -10.25 -2.84 13.67
CA GLU A 198 -9.92 -3.45 14.96
C GLU A 198 -8.68 -2.76 15.55
N TRP A 199 -8.85 -2.09 16.68
CA TRP A 199 -7.77 -1.30 17.29
C TRP A 199 -8.01 -1.11 18.79
N ASN A 200 -6.97 -1.36 19.61
CA ASN A 200 -7.06 -1.26 21.06
C ASN A 200 -6.94 0.18 21.59
N ARG A 201 -6.74 1.17 20.70
CA ARG A 201 -6.57 2.60 21.01
C ARG A 201 -5.26 2.96 21.72
N GLU A 202 -4.25 2.12 21.59
CA GLU A 202 -2.89 2.42 22.03
C GLU A 202 -2.07 3.00 20.87
N PHE A 203 -1.24 4.00 21.18
CA PHE A 203 -0.41 4.67 20.18
C PHE A 203 0.52 3.69 19.44
N ASP A 204 1.19 2.82 20.20
CA ASP A 204 2.16 1.84 19.68
C ASP A 204 1.50 0.66 18.95
N SER A 205 0.17 0.61 18.86
CA SER A 205 -0.56 -0.42 18.12
C SER A 205 -1.01 0.11 16.76
N ARG A 206 -0.92 -0.76 15.74
CA ARG A 206 -1.39 -0.47 14.39
C ARG A 206 -2.84 -0.93 14.24
N PRO A 207 -3.79 -0.05 13.86
CA PRO A 207 -5.15 -0.45 13.56
C PRO A 207 -5.18 -1.50 12.44
N LEU A 208 -5.89 -2.60 12.68
CA LEU A 208 -6.12 -3.66 11.70
C LEU A 208 -7.40 -3.36 10.91
N LEU A 209 -7.27 -3.28 9.59
CA LEU A 209 -8.38 -3.08 8.66
C LEU A 209 -8.80 -4.41 8.04
N THR A 210 -10.08 -4.74 8.14
CA THR A 210 -10.70 -5.91 7.49
C THR A 210 -11.89 -5.46 6.63
N ASN A 211 -12.43 -6.38 5.81
CA ASN A 211 -13.40 -6.07 4.75
C ASN A 211 -12.83 -5.08 3.70
N VAL A 212 -11.57 -5.32 3.33
CA VAL A 212 -10.81 -4.54 2.38
C VAL A 212 -10.27 -5.45 1.28
N ASP A 213 -10.10 -4.90 0.08
CA ASP A 213 -9.46 -5.54 -1.06
C ASP A 213 -8.32 -4.63 -1.55
N TYR A 214 -7.27 -5.23 -2.13
CA TYR A 214 -6.17 -4.49 -2.74
C TYR A 214 -6.39 -4.28 -4.24
N TYR A 215 -6.07 -3.09 -4.73
CA TYR A 215 -5.99 -2.79 -6.15
C TYR A 215 -5.03 -1.63 -6.38
N VAL A 216 -4.18 -1.79 -7.38
CA VAL A 216 -3.27 -0.76 -7.89
C VAL A 216 -3.25 -0.87 -9.40
N GLU A 217 -3.27 0.27 -10.08
CA GLU A 217 -3.13 0.39 -11.53
C GLU A 217 -1.65 0.27 -11.93
N VAL A 218 -1.36 -0.41 -13.05
CA VAL A 218 0.02 -0.59 -13.57
C VAL A 218 0.17 -0.12 -15.01
#